data_AF-A0AAW7XC94-F1
#
_entry.id   AF-A0AAW7XC94-F1
#
_cell.length_a   1.000
_cell.length_b   1.000
_cell.length_c   1.000
_cell.angle_alpha   90.00
_cell.angle_beta   90.00
_cell.angle_gamma   90.00
#
_symmetry.space_group_name_H-M   'P 1'
#
loop_
_entity.id
_entity.type
_entity.pdbx_description
1 polymer ?
#
loop_
_entity_poly.entity_id
_entity_poly.type
_entity_poly.pdbx_seq_one_letter_code
_entity_poly.pdbx_strand_id
1 'polypeptide(L)' 'MADKGSSAALLDAQRKKPAMPVHPIATGRCPVVRFIGHPRYEDNQRYFQQWHKKLSQWQQQGKSPYVFWHTVGNHD' A
#
# COMPACT_ATOMS: atom_id res chain seq x y z
N MET A 1 -4.59 20.56 -15.69
CA MET A 1 -3.21 20.92 -15.27
C MET A 1 -3.25 21.32 -13.80
N ALA A 2 -2.75 20.47 -12.90
CA ALA A 2 -2.34 20.85 -11.56
C ALA A 2 -1.44 19.73 -11.01
N ASP A 3 -0.17 19.77 -11.42
CA ASP A 3 0.90 19.07 -10.73
C ASP A 3 1.06 19.68 -9.33
N LYS A 4 0.83 18.88 -8.29
CA LYS A 4 1.21 19.20 -6.90
C LYS A 4 1.97 18.05 -6.27
N GLY A 5 2.89 17.46 -7.05
CA GLY A 5 3.82 16.42 -6.61
C GLY A 5 5.21 16.93 -6.21
N SER A 6 5.47 18.24 -6.27
CA SER A 6 6.82 18.80 -6.09
C SER A 6 6.90 19.85 -4.97
N SER A 7 6.39 19.50 -3.78
CA SER A 7 6.74 20.28 -2.57
C SER A 7 7.99 19.68 -1.95
N ALA A 8 8.98 20.51 -1.64
CA ALA A 8 10.24 20.09 -1.00
C ALA A 8 10.00 19.23 0.26
N ALA A 9 8.89 19.48 0.97
CA ALA A 9 8.47 18.70 2.12
C ALA A 9 8.09 17.24 1.76
N LEU A 10 7.49 16.99 0.60
CA LEU A 10 7.13 15.64 0.15
C LEU A 10 8.38 14.82 -0.20
N LEU A 11 9.33 15.45 -0.91
CA LEU A 11 10.60 14.84 -1.28
C LEU A 11 11.46 14.52 -0.05
N ASP A 12 11.52 15.43 0.92
CA ASP A 12 12.24 15.20 2.18
C ASP A 12 11.60 14.07 3.01
N ALA A 13 10.26 14.04 3.09
CA ALA A 13 9.54 12.97 3.76
C ALA A 13 9.74 11.60 3.08
N GLN A 14 9.81 11.56 1.74
CA GLN A 14 10.12 10.33 0.99
C GLN A 14 11.56 9.86 1.25
N ARG A 15 12.53 10.78 1.22
CA ARG A 15 13.95 10.46 1.48
C ARG A 15 14.19 9.92 2.89
N LYS A 16 13.40 10.36 3.87
CA LYS A 16 13.47 9.86 5.25
C LYS A 16 12.88 8.47 5.44
N LYS A 17 12.10 7.95 4.48
CA LYS A 17 11.53 6.61 4.59
C LYS A 17 12.62 5.55 4.34
N PRO A 18 12.87 4.65 5.30
CA PRO A 18 13.85 3.58 5.10
C PRO A 18 13.38 2.64 3.99
N ALA A 19 14.28 2.32 3.05
CA ALA A 19 14.05 1.37 1.98
C ALA A 19 14.19 -0.07 2.49
N MET A 20 13.37 -0.46 3.46
CA MET A 20 13.34 -1.82 3.99
C MET A 20 12.14 -2.62 3.47
N PRO A 21 12.29 -3.93 3.27
CA PRO A 21 11.17 -4.83 3.04
C PRO A 21 10.16 -4.71 4.18
N VAL A 22 8.89 -4.55 3.84
CA VAL A 22 7.82 -4.59 4.84
C VAL A 22 7.60 -6.06 5.21
N HIS A 23 7.66 -6.37 6.51
CA HIS A 23 7.35 -7.70 7.05
C HIS A 23 5.98 -7.72 7.73
N PRO A 24 4.87 -7.89 6.98
CA PRO A 24 3.54 -7.87 7.57
C PRO A 24 3.29 -9.12 8.42
N ILE A 25 2.85 -8.89 9.66
CA ILE A 25 2.46 -9.92 10.62
C ILE A 25 0.95 -9.81 10.84
N ALA A 26 0.24 -10.94 10.75
CA ALA A 26 -1.17 -11.00 11.12
C ALA A 26 -1.26 -11.28 12.62
N THR A 27 -1.77 -10.31 13.40
CA THR A 27 -1.94 -10.42 14.85
C THR A 27 -3.23 -11.15 15.25
N GLY A 28 -4.16 -11.33 14.32
CA GLY A 28 -5.42 -12.03 14.53
C GLY A 28 -5.89 -12.83 13.32
N ARG A 29 -7.09 -13.42 13.43
CA ARG A 29 -7.70 -14.22 12.34
C ARG A 29 -8.16 -13.37 11.16
N CYS A 30 -8.43 -12.09 11.38
CA CYS A 30 -8.93 -11.16 10.37
C CYS A 30 -7.98 -9.96 10.20
N PRO A 31 -6.81 -10.13 9.56
CA PRO A 31 -5.87 -9.04 9.37
C PRO A 31 -6.44 -7.98 8.42
N VAL A 32 -6.19 -6.70 8.71
CA VAL A 32 -6.64 -5.56 7.89
C VAL A 32 -5.44 -4.97 7.16
N VAL A 33 -5.57 -4.81 5.83
CA VAL A 33 -4.57 -4.20 4.96
C VAL A 33 -5.15 -2.93 4.34
N ARG A 34 -4.45 -1.81 4.51
CA ARG A 34 -4.77 -0.55 3.81
C ARG A 34 -3.76 -0.34 2.69
N PHE A 35 -4.20 -0.49 1.45
CA PHE A 35 -3.38 -0.24 0.27
C PHE A 35 -3.63 1.17 -0.23
N ILE A 36 -2.56 1.96 -0.39
CA ILE A 36 -2.63 3.32 -0.93
C ILE A 36 -2.29 3.24 -2.42
N GLY A 37 -3.27 3.52 -3.26
CA GLY A 37 -3.11 3.51 -4.70
C GLY A 37 -2.33 4.72 -5.21
N HIS A 38 -1.43 4.46 -6.15
CA HIS A 38 -0.77 5.43 -7.02
C HIS A 38 -1.70 5.91 -8.13
N PRO A 39 -1.49 7.14 -8.66
CA PRO A 39 -2.23 7.68 -9.80
C PRO A 39 -2.08 6.85 -11.08
N ARG A 40 -0.95 6.16 -11.25
CA ARG A 40 -0.72 5.25 -12.37
C ARG A 40 -1.12 3.84 -12.00
N TYR A 41 -2.00 3.24 -12.80
CA TYR A 41 -2.50 1.89 -12.56
C TYR A 41 -1.41 0.82 -12.62
N GLU A 42 -0.46 0.95 -13.54
CA GLU A 42 0.64 0.00 -13.72
C GLU A 42 1.52 -0.11 -12.47
N ASP A 43 1.77 1.03 -11.81
CA ASP A 43 2.50 1.10 -10.55
C ASP A 43 1.74 0.37 -9.43
N ASN A 44 0.41 0.49 -9.40
CA ASN A 44 -0.42 -0.23 -8.43
C ASN A 44 -0.26 -1.73 -8.54
N GLN A 45 -0.25 -2.28 -9.75
CA GLN A 45 -0.07 -3.71 -9.97
C GLN A 45 1.29 -4.18 -9.44
N ARG A 46 2.35 -3.42 -9.72
CA ARG A 46 3.70 -3.72 -9.24
C ARG A 46 3.79 -3.70 -7.71
N TYR A 47 3.27 -2.65 -7.07
CA TYR A 47 3.33 -2.53 -5.62
C TYR A 47 2.38 -3.49 -4.89
N PHE A 48 1.26 -3.86 -5.51
CA PHE A 48 0.31 -4.79 -4.91
C PHE A 48 0.77 -6.26 -5.01
N GLN A 49 1.66 -6.59 -5.94
CA GLN A 49 2.13 -7.97 -6.14
C GLN A 49 2.70 -8.60 -4.86
N GLN A 50 3.39 -7.83 -4.02
CA GLN A 50 3.91 -8.31 -2.73
C GLN A 50 2.78 -8.63 -1.74
N TRP A 51 1.72 -7.82 -1.75
CA TRP A 51 0.54 -8.01 -0.90
C TRP A 51 -0.28 -9.19 -1.37
N HIS A 52 -0.44 -9.39 -2.68
CA HIS A 52 -1.10 -10.55 -3.25
C HIS A 52 -0.51 -11.86 -2.70
N LYS A 53 0.83 -12.02 -2.75
CA LYS A 53 1.51 -13.20 -2.19
C LYS A 53 1.22 -13.38 -0.70
N LYS A 54 1.19 -12.29 0.06
CA LYS A 54 0.94 -12.33 1.51
C LYS A 54 -0.50 -12.69 1.85
N LEU A 55 -1.46 -12.12 1.12
CA LEU A 55 -2.89 -12.39 1.30
C LEU A 55 -3.19 -13.86 1.00
N SER A 56 -2.64 -14.41 -0.08
CA SER A 56 -2.75 -15.85 -0.38
C SER A 56 -2.15 -16.70 0.73
N GLN A 57 -0.97 -16.33 1.25
CA GLN A 57 -0.35 -17.03 2.39
C GLN A 57 -1.28 -17.02 3.62
N TRP A 58 -1.90 -15.89 3.94
CA TRP A 58 -2.81 -15.79 5.08
C TRP A 58 -4.10 -16.56 4.87
N GLN A 59 -4.66 -16.55 3.67
CA GLN A 59 -5.83 -17.37 3.33
C GLN A 59 -5.53 -18.87 3.50
N GLN A 60 -4.36 -19.34 3.04
CA GLN A 60 -3.91 -20.72 3.25
C GLN A 60 -3.72 -21.08 4.74
N GLN A 61 -3.44 -20.10 5.58
CA GLN A 61 -3.37 -20.25 7.04
C GLN A 61 -4.74 -20.14 7.74
N GLY A 62 -5.85 -20.14 6.99
CA GLY A 62 -7.21 -20.04 7.53
C GLY A 62 -7.57 -18.65 8.07
N LYS A 63 -6.86 -17.60 7.65
CA LYS A 63 -7.19 -16.21 8.00
C LYS A 63 -8.10 -15.59 6.94
N SER A 64 -8.91 -14.63 7.38
CA SER A 64 -9.84 -13.86 6.53
C SER A 64 -9.38 -12.42 6.43
N PRO A 65 -8.44 -12.08 5.52
CA PRO A 65 -7.93 -10.72 5.38
C PRO A 65 -8.99 -9.77 4.79
N TYR A 66 -9.02 -8.54 5.29
CA TYR A 66 -9.78 -7.43 4.71
C TYR A 66 -8.81 -6.44 4.07
N VAL A 67 -9.06 -6.05 2.81
CA VAL A 67 -8.22 -5.10 2.07
C VAL A 67 -9.04 -3.88 1.71
N PHE A 68 -8.57 -2.71 2.13
CA PHE A 68 -9.13 -1.42 1.78
C PHE A 68 -8.23 -0.70 0.79
N TRP A 69 -8.81 -0.24 -0.32
CA TRP A 69 -8.11 0.51 -1.34
C TRP A 69 -8.38 2.00 -1.17
N HIS A 70 -7.33 2.81 -1.04
CA HIS A 70 -7.44 4.26 -0.95
C HIS A 70 -6.57 4.91 -2.02
N THR A 71 -7.17 5.49 -3.04
CA THR A 71 -6.48 6.35 -4.01
C THR A 71 -6.36 7.75 -3.43
N VAL A 72 -5.18 8.37 -3.57
CA VAL A 72 -4.99 9.78 -3.19
C VAL A 72 -5.75 10.68 -4.16
N GLY A 73 -7.02 10.92 -3.85
CA GLY A 73 -7.92 11.72 -4.66
C GLY A 73 -9.06 12.25 -3.80
N ASN A 74 -8.76 13.22 -2.93
CA ASN A 74 -9.78 14.17 -2.52
C ASN A 74 -10.00 15.08 -3.73
N HIS A 75 -10.95 14.73 -4.59
CA HIS A 75 -11.46 15.66 -5.59
C HIS A 75 -12.50 16.53 -4.87
N ASP A 76 -12.11 17.75 -4.54
CA ASP A 76 -13.01 18.90 -4.45
C ASP A 76 -13.26 19.39 -5.89
#